data_AF-A0A3E0CGX0-F1
#
_entry.id   AF-A0A3E0CGX0-F1
#
_cell.length_a   1.000
_cell.length_b   1.000
_cell.length_c   1.000
_cell.angle_alpha   90.00
_cell.angle_beta   90.00
_cell.angle_gamma   90.00
#
_symmetry.space_group_name_H-M   'P 1'
#
loop_
_entity.id
_entity.type
_entity.pdbx_description
1 polymer ?
#
loop_
_entity_poly.entity_id
_entity_poly.type
_entity_poly.pdbx_seq_one_letter_code
_entity_poly.pdbx_strand_id
1 'polypeptide(L)' 'MVEMGVQELIAGFLVHVRLPAGKTEVSVVIKRPEGTTSQPQWVSLEPFLQFGMCERKAISEVLKIVRVTLQSARSAIS' A
#
# COMPACT_ATOMS: atom_id res chain seq x y z
N MET A 1 -19.38 -7.79 0.91
CA MET A 1 -18.02 -7.47 0.43
C MET A 1 -17.07 -7.62 1.61
N VAL A 2 -15.95 -8.32 1.43
CA VAL A 2 -14.99 -8.65 2.51
C VAL A 2 -13.91 -7.56 2.55
N GLU A 3 -13.55 -7.07 3.74
CA GLU A 3 -12.38 -6.20 3.91
C GLU A 3 -11.12 -6.98 3.50
N MET A 4 -10.35 -6.43 2.56
CA MET A 4 -9.10 -7.05 2.11
C MET A 4 -7.92 -6.33 2.75
N GLY A 5 -7.16 -7.05 3.56
CA GLY A 5 -5.90 -6.58 4.14
C GLY A 5 -4.71 -7.36 3.59
N VAL A 6 -3.64 -6.65 3.24
CA VAL A 6 -2.34 -7.25 2.91
C VAL A 6 -1.27 -6.58 3.78
N GLN A 7 -0.42 -7.39 4.38
CA GLN A 7 0.71 -6.93 5.18
C GLN A 7 2.00 -7.51 4.59
N GLU A 8 2.99 -6.66 4.33
CA GLU A 8 4.23 -7.05 3.68
C GLU A 8 5.44 -6.31 4.27
N LEU A 9 6.56 -7.00 4.42
CA LEU A 9 7.82 -6.41 4.86
C LEU A 9 8.67 -6.03 3.65
N ILE A 10 8.88 -4.73 3.45
CA ILE A 10 9.58 -4.17 2.29
C ILE A 10 10.78 -3.37 2.80
N ALA A 11 11.99 -3.80 2.47
CA ALA A 11 13.22 -3.09 2.81
C ALA A 11 13.38 -2.74 4.31
N GLY A 12 12.75 -3.51 5.20
CA GLY A 12 12.73 -3.26 6.65
C GLY A 12 11.54 -2.45 7.15
N PHE A 13 10.73 -1.89 6.25
CA PHE A 13 9.46 -1.24 6.54
C PHE A 13 8.33 -2.25 6.47
N LEU A 14 7.47 -2.29 7.48
CA LEU A 14 6.27 -3.09 7.47
C LEU A 14 5.13 -2.26 6.88
N VAL A 15 4.67 -2.65 5.69
CA VAL A 15 3.59 -1.98 4.97
C VAL A 15 2.29 -2.75 5.19
N HIS A 16 1.25 -2.05 5.60
CA HIS A 16 -0.09 -2.58 5.76
C HIS A 16 -1.01 -1.82 4.80
N VAL A 17 -1.60 -2.54 3.85
CA VAL A 17 -2.59 -2.02 2.91
C VAL A 17 -3.95 -2.62 3.26
N ARG A 18 -4.97 -1.78 3.43
CA ARG A 18 -6.34 -2.22 3.64
C ARG A 18 -7.28 -1.59 2.63
N LEU A 19 -8.15 -2.40 2.05
CA LEU A 19 -9.30 -1.99 1.27
C LEU A 19 -10.56 -2.20 2.11
N PRO A 20 -11.18 -1.13 2.64
CA PRO A 20 -12.45 -1.24 3.33
C PRO A 20 -13.54 -1.72 2.36
N ALA A 21 -14.45 -2.57 2.84
CA ALA A 21 -15.53 -3.08 2.02
C ALA A 21 -16.40 -1.94 1.44
N GLY A 22 -16.65 -1.97 0.13
CA GLY A 22 -17.48 -0.97 -0.55
C GLY A 22 -16.81 0.40 -0.73
N LYS A 23 -15.50 0.50 -0.50
CA LYS A 23 -14.70 1.69 -0.81
C LYS A 23 -13.85 1.45 -2.04
N THR A 24 -13.60 2.51 -2.79
CA THR A 24 -12.66 2.53 -3.93
C THR A 24 -11.30 3.10 -3.52
N GLU A 25 -11.02 3.20 -2.22
CA GLU A 25 -9.78 3.75 -1.69
C GLU A 25 -9.11 2.74 -0.77
N VAL A 26 -7.78 2.62 -0.89
CA VAL A 26 -6.97 1.81 0.01
C VAL A 26 -6.26 2.68 1.03
N SER A 27 -6.24 2.23 2.27
CA SER A 27 -5.43 2.79 3.33
C SER A 27 -4.07 2.12 3.33
N VAL A 28 -3.00 2.91 3.19
CA VAL A 28 -1.61 2.48 3.27
C VAL A 28 -1.00 3.02 4.57
N VAL A 29 -0.54 2.12 5.42
CA VAL A 29 0.16 2.43 6.67
C VAL A 29 1.56 1.83 6.59
N ILE A 30 2.58 2.63 6.88
CA ILE A 30 3.98 2.21 6.84
C ILE A 30 4.52 2.28 8.26
N LYS A 31 4.87 1.13 8.82
CA LYS A 31 5.59 1.02 10.08
C LYS A 31 7.08 0.88 9.79
N ARG A 32 7.86 1.81 10.34
CA ARG A 32 9.30 1.90 10.12
C ARG A 32 10.06 1.05 11.14
N PRO A 33 11.27 0.56 10.81
CA PRO A 33 12.05 -0.30 11.71
C PRO A 33 12.41 0.39 13.04
N GLU A 34 12.54 1.72 13.05
CA GLU A 34 12.74 2.53 14.26
C GLU A 34 11.52 2.61 15.19
N GLY A 35 10.43 1.89 14.89
CA GLY A 35 9.24 1.79 15.71
C GLY A 35 8.18 2.85 15.45
N THR A 36 8.47 3.84 14.61
CA THR A 36 7.47 4.86 14.21
C THR A 36 6.49 4.28 13.18
N THR A 37 5.25 4.76 13.21
CA THR A 37 4.20 4.35 12.27
C THR A 37 3.69 5.61 11.57
N SER A 38 3.57 5.56 10.24
CA SER A 38 3.00 6.67 9.48
C SER A 38 1.51 6.82 9.79
N GLN A 39 0.98 8.02 9.55
CA GLN A 39 -0.47 8.14 9.44
C GLN A 39 -0.98 7.35 8.23
N PRO A 40 -2.23 6.89 8.25
CA PRO A 40 -2.86 6.26 7.09
C PRO A 40 -2.88 7.22 5.90
N GLN A 41 -2.29 6.80 4.78
CA GLN A 41 -2.45 7.49 3.51
C GLN A 41 -3.51 6.78 2.67
N TRP A 42 -4.49 7.53 2.22
CA TRP A 42 -5.56 7.01 1.37
C TRP A 42 -5.17 7.18 -0.10
N VAL A 43 -5.21 6.09 -0.84
CA VAL A 43 -4.91 6.06 -2.27
C VAL A 43 -6.15 5.58 -3.01
N SER A 44 -6.62 6.39 -3.96
CA SER A 44 -7.74 6.01 -4.83
C SER A 44 -7.34 4.87 -5.76
N LEU A 45 -8.17 3.82 -5.79
CA LEU A 45 -8.08 2.73 -6.76
C LEU A 45 -8.88 3.03 -8.03
N GLU A 46 -9.67 4.10 -8.09
CA GLU A 46 -10.48 4.44 -9.26
C GLU A 46 -9.71 4.42 -10.58
N PRO A 47 -8.47 4.95 -10.67
CA PRO A 47 -7.71 4.88 -11.92
C PRO A 47 -7.51 3.43 -12.38
N PHE A 48 -7.19 2.51 -11.47
CA PHE A 48 -6.98 1.10 -11.80
C PHE A 48 -8.29 0.41 -12.19
N LEU A 49 -9.37 0.68 -11.45
CA LEU A 49 -10.69 0.09 -11.71
C LEU A 49 -11.27 0.56 -13.05
N GLN A 50 -11.05 1.83 -13.43
CA GLN A 50 -11.47 2.38 -14.72
C GLN A 50 -10.78 1.69 -15.91
N PHE A 51 -9.56 1.19 -15.74
CA PHE A 51 -8.87 0.36 -16.73
C PHE A 51 -9.33 -1.12 -16.74
N GLY A 52 -10.43 -1.45 -16.04
CA GLY A 52 -10.96 -2.80 -15.95
C GLY A 52 -10.14 -3.74 -15.07
N MET A 53 -9.27 -3.20 -14.22
CA MET A 53 -8.50 -3.98 -13.25
C MET A 53 -9.39 -4.40 -12.07
N CYS A 54 -9.30 -5.65 -11.62
CA CYS A 54 -9.98 -6.07 -10.40
C CYS A 54 -9.27 -5.53 -9.14
N GLU A 55 -10.01 -5.34 -8.06
CA GLU A 55 -9.52 -4.78 -6.79
C GLU A 55 -8.24 -5.45 -6.28
N ARG A 56 -8.19 -6.79 -6.31
CA ARG A 56 -6.99 -7.56 -5.90
C ARG A 56 -5.75 -7.18 -6.72
N LYS A 57 -5.91 -7.01 -8.03
CA LYS A 57 -4.80 -6.65 -8.92
C LYS A 57 -4.42 -5.18 -8.73
N ALA A 58 -5.39 -4.30 -8.51
CA ALA A 58 -5.15 -2.89 -8.18
C ALA A 58 -4.35 -2.74 -6.87
N ILE A 59 -4.72 -3.47 -5.81
CA ILE A 59 -3.95 -3.52 -4.55
C ILE A 59 -2.51 -3.99 -4.79
N SER A 60 -2.33 -5.01 -5.65
CA SER A 60 -1.00 -5.52 -5.99
C SER A 60 -0.14 -4.48 -6.72
N GLU A 61 -0.72 -3.70 -7.64
CA GLU A 61 0.01 -2.61 -8.32
C GLU A 61 0.35 -1.48 -7.35
N VAL A 62 -0.54 -1.12 -6.42
CA VAL A 62 -0.25 -0.14 -5.36
C VAL A 62 0.93 -0.62 -4.50
N LEU A 63 0.96 -1.90 -4.11
CA LEU A 63 2.09 -2.47 -3.36
C LEU A 63 3.41 -2.41 -4.14
N LYS A 64 3.39 -2.61 -5.47
CA LYS A 64 4.59 -2.45 -6.31
C LYS A 64 5.10 -1.02 -6.31
N ILE A 65 4.21 -0.04 -6.42
CA ILE A 65 4.58 1.39 -6.36
C ILE A 65 5.19 1.72 -5.00
N VAL A 66 4.54 1.31 -3.91
CA VAL A 66 5.05 1.51 -2.55
C VAL A 66 6.41 0.83 -2.36
N ARG A 67 6.58 -0.37 -2.91
CA ARG A 67 7.85 -1.10 -2.87
C ARG A 67 8.99 -0.31 -3.52
N VAL A 68 8.78 0.18 -4.74
CA VAL A 68 9.79 0.98 -5.46
C VAL A 68 10.13 2.24 -4.67
N THR A 69 9.11 2.95 -4.17
CA THR A 69 9.31 4.17 -3.38
C THR A 69 10.12 3.92 -2.11
N LEU A 70 9.80 2.86 -1.35
CA LEU A 70 10.49 2.52 -0.11
C LEU A 70 11.91 2.02 -0.34
N GLN A 71 12.15 1.25 -1.41
CA GLN A 71 13.49 0.82 -1.79
C GLN A 71 14.37 2.01 -2.20
N SER A 72 13.83 2.97 -2.96
CA SER A 72 14.52 4.20 -3.30
C SER A 72 14.79 5.06 -2.06
N ALA A 73 13.81 5.20 -1.16
CA ALA A 73 13.98 5.92 0.09
C ALA A 73 15.10 5.33 0.95
N ARG A 74 15.16 3.99 1.09
CA ARG A 74 16.25 3.33 1.82
C ARG A 74 17.61 3.58 1.16
N SER A 75 17.68 3.55 -0.16
CA SER A 75 18.94 3.77 -0.90
C SER A 75 19.45 5.20 -0.77
N ALA A 76 18.57 6.19 -0.54
CA ALA A 76 18.96 7.58 -0.29
C ALA A 76 19.44 7.84 1.15
N ILE A 77 19.16 6.92 2.09
CA ILE A 77 19.51 7.04 3.51
C ILE A 77 20.71 6.13 3.87
N SER A 78 21.12 5.24 2.97
CA SER A 78 22.25 4.31 3.12
C SER A 78 23.52 4.86 2.52
#